data_AF-A0A3A4V0G9-F1
#
_entry.id   AF-A0A3A4V0G9-F1
#
_cell.length_a   1.000
_cell.length_b   1.000
_cell.length_c   1.000
_cell.angle_alpha   90.00
_cell.angle_beta   90.00
_cell.angle_gamma   90.00
#
_symmetry.space_group_name_H-M   'P 1'
#
loop_
_entity.id
_entity.type
_entity.pdbx_description
1 polymer ?
#
loop_
_entity_poly.entity_id
_entity_poly.type
_entity_poly.pdbx_seq_one_letter_code
_entity_poly.pdbx_strand_id
1 'polypeptide(L)'
;MKKNPVDPSKIKKNDLMYFVYAGFVEQIERSGTLLGVKWVDKPEGFRVDGKELVVNAYSADQYTEEKKVNQTECIDRLMVSFNRPFTVCWDTKDTENRELRGKLISSDPKRGYSMVEDMDVDGPAYKRIRQVDHRTLHWLIVDGTKFVVGRK
;
A
#
# COMPACT_ATOMS: atom_id res chain seq x y z
N MET A 1 5.66 -12.34 14.32
CA MET A 1 7.05 -11.81 14.34
C MET A 1 7.28 -11.12 15.67
N LYS A 2 8.33 -11.52 16.41
CA LYS A 2 8.75 -10.82 17.62
C LYS A 2 9.38 -9.49 17.19
N LYS A 3 8.76 -8.35 17.50
CA LYS A 3 9.38 -7.04 17.24
C LYS A 3 10.61 -6.92 18.14
N ASN A 4 11.78 -6.66 17.57
CA ASN A 4 12.95 -6.21 18.32
C ASN A 4 13.04 -4.69 18.13
N PRO A 5 12.32 -3.90 18.95
CA PRO A 5 12.32 -2.45 18.78
C PRO A 5 13.74 -1.90 18.97
N VAL A 6 14.14 -0.99 18.09
CA VAL A 6 15.43 -0.28 18.23
C VAL A 6 15.37 0.60 19.47
N ASP A 7 16.41 0.52 20.30
CA ASP A 7 16.61 1.38 21.47
C ASP A 7 17.30 2.68 21.04
N PRO A 8 16.64 3.86 21.08
CA PRO A 8 17.19 5.10 20.57
C PRO A 8 18.51 5.51 21.23
N SER A 9 18.73 5.17 22.50
CA SER A 9 19.96 5.55 23.21
C SER A 9 21.17 4.70 22.81
N LYS A 10 20.98 3.64 22.04
CA LYS A 10 22.05 2.74 21.57
C LYS A 10 22.42 2.94 20.10
N ILE A 11 21.72 3.84 19.40
CA ILE A 11 22.02 4.16 18.01
C ILE A 11 23.41 4.80 17.93
N LYS A 12 24.23 4.32 17.00
CA LYS A 12 25.58 4.83 16.77
C LYS A 12 25.82 5.14 15.29
N LYS A 13 26.88 5.90 15.03
CA LYS A 13 27.32 6.22 13.67
C LYS A 13 27.54 4.92 12.88
N ASN A 14 27.06 4.90 11.63
CA ASN A 14 27.08 3.77 10.70
C ASN A 14 26.08 2.64 10.99
N ASP A 15 25.13 2.81 11.90
CA ASP A 15 24.00 1.89 11.98
C ASP A 15 23.14 2.01 10.70
N LEU A 16 22.83 0.86 10.10
CA LEU A 16 21.90 0.78 8.97
C LEU A 16 20.47 0.70 9.51
N MET A 17 19.63 1.67 9.14
CA MET A 17 18.23 1.74 9.58
C MET A 17 17.30 1.85 8.38
N TYR A 18 16.17 1.15 8.46
CA TYR A 18 15.06 1.27 7.51
C TYR A 18 13.80 1.67 8.28
N PHE A 19 13.10 2.68 7.76
CA PHE A 19 11.85 3.18 8.31
C PHE A 19 10.74 2.88 7.31
N VAL A 20 9.75 2.10 7.72
CA VAL A 20 8.59 1.76 6.87
C VAL A 20 7.34 2.06 7.67
N TYR A 21 6.72 3.19 7.34
CA TYR A 21 5.50 3.67 7.98
C TYR A 21 4.48 3.99 6.90
N ALA A 22 3.26 3.48 7.05
CA ALA A 22 2.14 3.87 6.20
C ALA A 22 1.43 5.08 6.84
N GLY A 23 1.08 6.05 6.01
CA GLY A 23 0.38 7.24 6.48
C GLY A 23 -0.30 8.00 5.35
N PHE A 24 -1.30 8.76 5.71
CA PHE A 24 -2.02 9.66 4.81
C PHE A 24 -1.44 11.06 4.92
N VAL A 25 -1.15 11.69 3.79
CA VAL A 25 -0.68 13.08 3.76
C VAL A 25 -1.85 14.00 4.13
N GLU A 26 -1.71 14.76 5.22
CA GLU A 26 -2.72 15.72 5.68
C GLU A 26 -2.31 17.18 5.37
N GLN A 27 -1.00 17.43 5.28
CA GLN A 27 -0.46 18.77 5.02
C GLN A 27 0.68 18.70 4.01
N ILE A 28 0.69 19.64 3.07
CA ILE A 28 1.71 19.77 2.03
C ILE A 28 2.33 21.17 2.15
N GLU A 29 3.63 21.21 2.42
CA GLU A 29 4.40 22.44 2.57
C GLU A 29 5.62 22.42 1.64
N ARG A 30 6.23 23.59 1.43
CA ARG A 30 7.45 23.75 0.62
C ARG A 30 7.37 23.01 -0.74
N SER A 31 6.24 23.17 -1.44
CA SER A 31 5.97 22.53 -2.73
C SER A 31 6.12 21.00 -2.70
N GLY A 32 5.72 20.35 -1.61
CA GLY A 32 5.71 18.90 -1.48
C GLY A 32 7.01 18.29 -0.95
N THR A 33 7.97 19.11 -0.55
CA THR A 33 9.22 18.61 0.08
C THR A 33 9.12 18.47 1.59
N LEU A 34 8.06 19.02 2.20
CA LEU A 34 7.72 18.85 3.61
C LEU A 34 6.26 18.39 3.71
N LEU A 35 6.05 17.22 4.33
CA LEU A 35 4.74 16.61 4.48
C LEU A 35 4.38 16.44 5.96
N GLY A 36 3.16 16.80 6.33
CA GLY A 36 2.52 16.34 7.56
C GLY A 36 1.71 15.08 7.26
N VAL A 37 1.96 14.01 8.01
CA VAL A 37 1.43 12.67 7.71
C VAL A 37 0.69 12.11 8.93
N LYS A 38 -0.58 11.73 8.77
CA LYS A 38 -1.32 10.92 9.74
C LYS A 38 -0.86 9.48 9.64
N TRP A 39 -0.33 8.93 10.72
CA TRP A 39 0.07 7.53 10.76
C TRP A 39 -1.18 6.62 10.79
N VAL A 40 -1.20 5.57 9.97
CA VAL A 40 -2.30 4.59 9.98
C VAL A 40 -2.38 3.79 11.28
N ASP A 41 -1.26 3.45 11.91
CA ASP A 41 -1.23 2.55 13.06
C ASP A 41 -1.20 3.26 14.42
N LYS A 42 -1.04 4.59 14.41
CA LYS A 42 -0.93 5.37 15.63
C LYS A 42 -1.69 6.68 15.50
N PRO A 43 -2.24 7.21 16.61
CA PRO A 43 -2.89 8.51 16.59
C PRO A 43 -1.89 9.65 16.35
N GLU A 44 -0.62 9.46 16.69
CA GLU A 44 0.41 10.47 16.43
C GLU A 44 0.81 10.48 14.95
N GLY A 45 0.70 11.64 14.32
CA GLY A 45 1.29 11.88 13.01
C GLY A 45 2.82 12.02 13.07
N PHE A 46 3.45 12.07 11.91
CA PHE A 46 4.87 12.36 11.75
C PHE A 46 5.08 13.32 10.58
N ARG A 47 6.29 13.88 10.48
CA ARG A 47 6.68 14.75 9.38
C ARG A 47 7.74 14.09 8.53
N VAL A 48 7.66 14.30 7.22
CA VAL A 48 8.70 13.92 6.26
C VAL A 48 9.25 15.22 5.68
N ASP A 49 10.52 15.52 5.95
CA ASP A 49 11.21 16.71 5.43
C ASP A 49 12.38 16.27 4.55
N GLY A 50 12.32 16.59 3.25
CA GLY A 50 13.36 16.28 2.29
C GLY A 50 12.81 15.77 0.97
N LYS A 51 13.16 16.46 -0.13
CA LYS A 51 12.75 16.11 -1.49
C LYS A 51 13.05 14.65 -1.84
N GLU A 52 14.28 14.19 -1.57
CA GLU A 52 14.69 12.82 -1.89
C GLU A 52 13.89 11.77 -1.10
N LEU A 53 13.50 12.05 0.14
CA LEU A 53 12.65 11.15 0.92
C LEU A 53 11.25 11.03 0.30
N VAL A 54 10.68 12.15 -0.15
CA VAL A 54 9.34 12.18 -0.74
C VAL A 54 9.34 11.54 -2.14
N VAL A 55 10.32 11.86 -2.99
CA VAL A 55 10.42 11.31 -4.36
C VAL A 55 10.61 9.79 -4.36
N ASN A 56 11.33 9.25 -3.37
CA ASN A 56 11.55 7.82 -3.24
C ASN A 56 10.49 7.11 -2.38
N ALA A 57 9.43 7.81 -1.95
CA ALA A 57 8.33 7.19 -1.22
C ALA A 57 7.44 6.36 -2.15
N TYR A 58 6.85 5.29 -1.62
CA TYR A 58 5.83 4.53 -2.35
C TYR A 58 4.45 5.18 -2.16
N SER A 59 3.70 5.31 -3.25
CA SER A 59 2.31 5.80 -3.24
C SER A 59 1.36 4.71 -3.74
N ALA A 60 0.19 4.58 -3.09
CA ALA A 60 -0.93 3.79 -3.60
C ALA A 60 -1.72 4.55 -4.68
N ASP A 61 -1.64 5.88 -4.70
CA ASP A 61 -2.51 6.75 -5.50
C ASP A 61 -1.83 7.26 -6.78
N GLN A 62 -0.52 7.57 -6.71
CA GLN A 62 0.20 8.15 -7.84
C GLN A 62 0.66 7.08 -8.83
N TYR A 63 0.39 7.34 -10.12
CA TYR A 63 0.91 6.58 -11.25
C TYR A 63 1.18 7.50 -12.44
N THR A 64 2.11 7.12 -13.31
CA THR A 64 2.49 7.88 -14.51
C THR A 64 2.12 7.17 -15.81
N GLU A 65 1.80 5.87 -15.74
CA GLU A 65 1.39 5.08 -16.89
C GLU A 65 0.24 4.13 -16.56
N GLU A 66 -0.58 3.85 -17.58
CA GLU A 66 -1.62 2.84 -17.55
C GLU A 66 -1.30 1.74 -18.57
N LYS A 67 -1.41 0.48 -18.14
CA LYS A 67 -1.12 -0.69 -18.97
C LYS A 67 -2.32 -1.63 -18.97
N LYS A 68 -2.82 -1.95 -20.16
CA LYS A 68 -3.79 -3.04 -20.32
C LYS A 68 -3.07 -4.37 -20.24
N VAL A 69 -3.48 -5.22 -19.31
CA VAL A 69 -2.88 -6.53 -19.04
C VAL A 69 -3.95 -7.61 -18.98
N ASN A 70 -3.54 -8.88 -18.98
CA ASN A 70 -4.45 -9.98 -18.70
C ASN A 70 -4.64 -10.17 -17.18
N GLN A 71 -5.63 -10.98 -16.80
CA GLN A 71 -5.94 -11.27 -15.40
C GLN A 71 -4.73 -11.76 -14.61
N THR A 72 -4.01 -12.75 -15.16
CA THR A 72 -2.87 -13.41 -14.51
C THR A 72 -1.77 -12.42 -14.20
N GLU A 73 -1.42 -11.55 -15.15
CA GLU A 73 -0.40 -10.53 -14.94
C GLU A 73 -0.82 -9.56 -13.82
N CYS A 74 -2.08 -9.10 -13.79
CA CYS A 74 -2.55 -8.22 -12.73
C CYS A 74 -2.47 -8.90 -11.35
N ILE A 75 -2.84 -10.19 -11.26
CA ILE A 75 -2.74 -11.00 -10.05
C ILE A 75 -1.28 -11.14 -9.61
N ASP A 76 -0.37 -11.48 -10.53
CA ASP A 76 1.05 -11.65 -10.22
C ASP A 76 1.65 -10.36 -9.63
N ARG A 77 1.28 -9.19 -10.20
CA ARG A 77 1.68 -7.87 -9.66
C ARG A 77 1.16 -7.65 -8.24
N LEU A 78 -0.11 -7.98 -7.97
CA LEU A 78 -0.67 -7.90 -6.62
C LEU A 78 0.09 -8.82 -5.67
N MET A 79 0.41 -10.05 -6.07
CA MET A 79 1.04 -11.04 -5.21
C MET A 79 2.48 -10.71 -4.82
N VAL A 80 3.20 -9.97 -5.66
CA VAL A 80 4.58 -9.55 -5.35
C VAL A 80 4.64 -8.20 -4.63
N SER A 81 3.50 -7.53 -4.39
CA SER A 81 3.42 -6.18 -3.79
C SER A 81 3.71 -6.11 -2.28
N PHE A 82 4.29 -7.16 -1.68
CA PHE A 82 4.67 -7.14 -0.26
C PHE A 82 5.49 -5.90 0.10
N ASN A 83 5.16 -5.29 1.25
CA ASN A 83 5.78 -4.06 1.77
C ASN A 83 5.60 -2.80 0.92
N ARG A 84 4.70 -2.82 -0.06
CA ARG A 84 4.38 -1.66 -0.88
C ARG A 84 2.89 -1.36 -0.79
N PRO A 85 2.49 -0.09 -0.62
CA PRO A 85 1.10 0.30 -0.70
C PRO A 85 0.61 0.15 -2.15
N PHE A 86 -0.66 -0.20 -2.32
CA PHE A 86 -1.32 -0.25 -3.62
C PHE A 86 -2.76 0.22 -3.50
N THR A 87 -3.36 0.58 -4.63
CA THR A 87 -4.83 0.69 -4.76
C THR A 87 -5.33 -0.41 -5.65
N VAL A 88 -6.40 -1.10 -5.28
CA VAL A 88 -6.96 -2.21 -6.06
C VAL A 88 -8.46 -2.08 -6.20
N CYS A 89 -8.97 -2.46 -7.37
CA CYS A 89 -10.41 -2.47 -7.68
C CYS A 89 -10.87 -3.86 -8.12
N TRP A 90 -11.93 -4.37 -7.50
CA TRP A 90 -12.52 -5.66 -7.82
C TRP A 90 -14.00 -5.71 -7.43
N ASP A 91 -14.74 -6.68 -7.96
CA ASP A 91 -16.12 -6.91 -7.51
C ASP A 91 -16.16 -7.77 -6.25
N THR A 92 -17.03 -7.36 -5.32
CA THR A 92 -17.44 -8.19 -4.18
C THR A 92 -18.83 -8.76 -4.42
N LYS A 93 -19.31 -9.61 -3.52
CA LYS A 93 -20.69 -10.13 -3.59
C LYS A 93 -21.75 -9.02 -3.54
N ASP A 94 -21.45 -7.92 -2.85
CA ASP A 94 -22.42 -6.88 -2.50
C ASP A 94 -22.16 -5.55 -3.22
N THR A 95 -21.02 -5.40 -3.89
CA THR A 95 -20.56 -4.13 -4.45
C THR A 95 -19.71 -4.38 -5.68
N GLU A 96 -20.15 -3.85 -6.81
CA GLU A 96 -19.35 -3.77 -8.04
C GLU A 96 -18.30 -2.67 -7.89
N ASN A 97 -17.11 -2.89 -8.48
CA ASN A 97 -16.01 -1.92 -8.50
C ASN A 97 -15.61 -1.42 -7.10
N ARG A 98 -15.52 -2.31 -6.11
CA ARG A 98 -14.99 -1.93 -4.81
C ARG A 98 -13.53 -1.56 -4.96
N GLU A 99 -13.17 -0.39 -4.45
CA GLU A 99 -11.79 0.10 -4.38
C GLU A 99 -11.28 0.07 -2.94
N LEU A 100 -9.99 -0.21 -2.76
CA LEU A 100 -9.31 0.03 -1.48
C LEU A 100 -7.86 0.45 -1.71
N ARG A 101 -7.33 1.25 -0.78
CA ARG A 101 -5.88 1.42 -0.58
C ARG A 101 -5.40 0.45 0.47
N GLY A 102 -4.37 -0.31 0.18
CA GLY A 102 -4.02 -1.43 1.01
C GLY A 102 -2.58 -1.88 0.97
N LYS A 103 -2.32 -2.91 1.77
CA LYS A 103 -1.07 -3.66 1.82
C LYS A 103 -1.37 -5.14 1.78
N LEU A 104 -0.53 -5.89 1.07
CA LEU A 104 -0.64 -7.35 1.01
C LEU A 104 -0.24 -7.98 2.35
N ILE A 105 -1.11 -8.83 2.89
CA ILE A 105 -0.83 -9.66 4.07
C ILE A 105 -0.32 -11.04 3.63
N SER A 106 -1.05 -11.66 2.69
CA SER A 106 -0.72 -12.97 2.13
C SER A 106 -1.48 -13.19 0.83
N SER A 107 -1.00 -14.10 -0.02
CA SER A 107 -1.74 -14.56 -1.20
C SER A 107 -1.95 -16.08 -1.13
N ASP A 108 -3.13 -16.54 -1.55
CA ASP A 108 -3.41 -17.95 -1.82
C ASP A 108 -3.89 -18.12 -3.28
N PRO A 109 -2.95 -18.34 -4.23
CA PRO A 109 -3.29 -18.45 -5.65
C PRO A 109 -4.17 -19.66 -5.95
N LYS A 110 -4.04 -20.75 -5.16
CA LYS A 110 -4.83 -21.96 -5.37
C LYS A 110 -6.30 -21.72 -5.08
N ARG A 111 -6.60 -20.81 -4.14
CA ARG A 111 -7.96 -20.40 -3.81
C ARG A 111 -8.44 -19.17 -4.57
N GLY A 112 -7.57 -18.54 -5.37
CA GLY A 112 -7.89 -17.40 -6.21
C GLY A 112 -8.19 -16.13 -5.42
N TYR A 113 -7.48 -15.89 -4.31
CA TYR A 113 -7.61 -14.63 -3.58
C TYR A 113 -6.33 -14.19 -2.86
N SER A 114 -6.28 -12.90 -2.54
CA SER A 114 -5.28 -12.30 -1.65
C SER A 114 -5.94 -11.75 -0.40
N MET A 115 -5.26 -11.91 0.75
CA MET A 115 -5.62 -11.22 1.98
C MET A 115 -4.87 -9.90 2.03
N VAL A 116 -5.59 -8.81 2.22
CA VAL A 116 -5.04 -7.44 2.23
C VAL A 116 -5.50 -6.72 3.49
N GLU A 117 -4.69 -5.77 3.94
CA GLU A 117 -5.07 -4.81 4.96
C GLU A 117 -5.60 -3.55 4.27
N ASP A 118 -6.84 -3.19 4.59
CA ASP A 118 -7.57 -2.01 4.14
C ASP A 118 -7.13 -0.80 4.97
N MET A 119 -6.29 0.05 4.39
CA MET A 119 -5.66 1.18 5.08
C MET A 119 -6.63 2.35 5.27
N ASP A 120 -7.75 2.36 4.56
CA ASP A 120 -8.79 3.39 4.67
C ASP A 120 -9.70 3.18 5.91
N VAL A 121 -9.57 2.03 6.58
CA VAL A 121 -10.40 1.67 7.74
C VAL A 121 -9.65 1.90 9.05
N ASP A 122 -10.15 2.83 9.85
CA ASP A 122 -9.64 3.07 11.20
C ASP A 122 -9.92 1.87 12.14
N GLY A 123 -9.10 1.75 13.20
CA GLY A 123 -9.24 0.73 14.24
C GLY A 123 -8.16 -0.35 14.21
N PRO A 124 -8.32 -1.45 14.98
CA PRO A 124 -7.27 -2.46 15.11
C PRO A 124 -7.13 -3.29 13.82
N ALA A 125 -5.89 -3.75 13.53
CA ALA A 125 -5.52 -4.44 12.30
C ALA A 125 -6.47 -5.60 11.91
N TYR A 126 -7.00 -6.37 12.87
CA TYR A 126 -7.91 -7.48 12.57
C TYR A 126 -9.24 -7.03 11.92
N LYS A 127 -9.69 -5.78 12.14
CA LYS A 127 -10.88 -5.21 11.49
C LYS A 127 -10.61 -4.69 10.07
N ARG A 128 -9.34 -4.52 9.70
CA ARG A 128 -8.90 -4.01 8.41
C ARG A 128 -8.66 -5.11 7.39
N ILE A 129 -8.71 -6.37 7.80
CA ILE A 129 -8.45 -7.50 6.88
C ILE A 129 -9.59 -7.62 5.87
N ARG A 130 -9.25 -7.69 4.58
CA ARG A 130 -10.16 -7.93 3.45
C ARG A 130 -9.63 -9.03 2.57
N GLN A 131 -10.54 -9.63 1.80
CA GLN A 131 -10.21 -10.59 0.76
C GLN A 131 -10.44 -9.93 -0.61
N VAL A 132 -9.41 -9.93 -1.44
CA VAL A 132 -9.47 -9.51 -2.84
C VAL A 132 -9.58 -10.77 -3.69
N ASP A 133 -10.73 -10.94 -4.35
CA ASP A 133 -10.97 -12.07 -5.24
C ASP A 133 -10.26 -11.84 -6.57
N HIS A 134 -9.39 -12.77 -6.95
CA HIS A 134 -8.57 -12.64 -8.15
C HIS A 134 -9.38 -12.72 -9.44
N ARG A 135 -10.58 -13.30 -9.41
CA ARG A 135 -11.41 -13.52 -10.61
C ARG A 135 -12.18 -12.29 -11.04
N THR A 136 -12.38 -11.35 -10.12
CA THR A 136 -13.17 -10.13 -10.32
C THR A 136 -12.31 -8.87 -10.26
N LEU A 137 -10.98 -9.00 -10.30
CA LEU A 137 -10.07 -7.86 -10.38
C LEU A 137 -10.29 -7.10 -11.69
N HIS A 138 -10.47 -5.79 -11.56
CA HIS A 138 -10.58 -4.86 -12.68
C HIS A 138 -9.26 -4.15 -12.93
N TRP A 139 -8.60 -3.67 -11.86
CA TRP A 139 -7.31 -3.00 -11.98
C TRP A 139 -6.55 -2.94 -10.65
N LEU A 140 -5.25 -2.65 -10.75
CA LEU A 140 -4.30 -2.47 -9.64
C LEU A 140 -3.39 -1.26 -9.93
N ILE A 141 -3.22 -0.36 -8.97
CA ILE A 141 -2.20 0.68 -8.96
C ILE A 141 -1.09 0.26 -8.00
N VAL A 142 0.12 0.04 -8.52
CA VAL A 142 1.30 -0.28 -7.72
C VAL A 142 2.55 0.14 -8.48
N ASP A 143 3.59 0.56 -7.77
CA ASP A 143 4.89 0.97 -8.35
C ASP A 143 4.79 2.06 -9.44
N GLY A 144 3.83 2.97 -9.32
CA GLY A 144 3.65 4.05 -10.29
C GLY A 144 2.98 3.65 -11.60
N THR A 145 2.41 2.44 -11.69
CA THR A 145 1.68 1.95 -12.86
C THR A 145 0.28 1.51 -12.48
N LYS A 146 -0.71 1.89 -13.29
CA LYS A 146 -2.07 1.34 -13.22
C LYS A 146 -2.21 0.19 -14.22
N PHE A 147 -2.35 -1.03 -13.71
CA PHE A 147 -2.59 -2.23 -14.50
C PHE A 147 -4.09 -2.47 -14.63
N VAL A 148 -4.64 -2.29 -15.83
CA VAL A 148 -6.07 -2.48 -16.12
C VAL A 148 -6.27 -3.82 -16.82
N VAL A 149 -7.15 -4.66 -16.28
CA VAL A 149 -7.49 -5.93 -16.89
C VAL A 149 -8.27 -5.67 -18.19
N GLY A 150 -7.70 -6.11 -19.31
CA GLY A 150 -8.40 -6.13 -20.59
C GLY A 150 -9.48 -7.21 -20.59
N ARG A 151 -10.74 -6.84 -20.85
CA ARG A 151 -11.78 -7.81 -21.18
C ARG A 151 -11.35 -8.55 -22.45
N LYS A 152 -11.32 -9.88 -22.40
CA LYS A 152 -11.21 -10.72 -23.61
C LYS A 152 -12.48 -10.64 -24.43
#